data_AF-A0A9P9SGM3-F1
#
_entry.id   AF-A0A9P9SGM3-F1
#
_cell.length_a   1.000
_cell.length_b   1.000
_cell.length_c   1.000
_cell.angle_alpha   90.00
_cell.angle_beta   90.00
_cell.angle_gamma   90.00
#
_symmetry.space_group_name_H-M   'P 1'
#
loop_
_entity.id
_entity.type
_entity.pdbx_description
1 polymer ?
#
loop_
_entity_poly.entity_id
_entity_poly.type
_entity_poly.pdbx_seq_one_letter_code
_entity_poly.pdbx_strand_id
1 'polypeptide(L)'
;DSVDDWDAPLAAYQQKEVTSKLLDPIQITFKRSAERIRAQKPLLPAKFYRTFYETSATLSSFVSIDTHVKHRKRPDLKIDKSNAFQAVAEFKIHQFLTKEAIERHLVWNQKKKPSAFISAFNKFSIQRIGQRVSVAQISTSGLIPATVQAKCESIVNIFNKHKCTPEILKSKTFVQDVKIPVWIRQTSKEGFGSSMTAEELATSGADIWLSITEIRKSNLKELGPKSMTNRDIICAKGHDYEWLCCGNIPLSFITNVMPWDGKTLFHKNPGSPIRSFENSGQPWVFNWEKKMW
;
A
#
# COMPACT_ATOMS: atom_id res chain seq x y z
N ASP A 1 -25.49 -20.47 24.40
CA ASP A 1 -24.72 -19.51 23.59
C ASP A 1 -25.36 -18.13 23.67
N SER A 2 -24.85 -17.28 24.54
CA SER A 2 -25.28 -15.87 24.61
C SER A 2 -24.84 -15.17 23.34
N VAL A 3 -25.77 -14.53 22.64
CA VAL A 3 -25.46 -13.63 21.52
C VAL A 3 -24.50 -12.57 22.07
N ASP A 4 -23.26 -12.60 21.60
CA ASP A 4 -22.17 -11.76 22.10
C ASP A 4 -22.53 -10.29 21.78
N ASP A 5 -22.84 -9.48 22.81
CA ASP A 5 -23.34 -8.08 22.75
C ASP A 5 -22.42 -7.11 21.97
N TRP A 6 -21.28 -7.60 21.49
CA TRP A 6 -20.36 -6.89 20.58
C TRP A 6 -20.89 -6.72 19.17
N ASP A 7 -21.93 -7.48 18.84
CA ASP A 7 -22.58 -7.50 17.55
C ASP A 7 -23.83 -6.60 17.46
N ALA A 8 -24.21 -5.96 18.57
CA ALA A 8 -25.31 -5.01 18.60
C ALA A 8 -24.96 -3.72 17.81
N PRO A 9 -25.94 -3.10 17.11
CA PRO A 9 -25.75 -1.78 16.50
C PRO A 9 -25.27 -0.74 17.52
N LEU A 10 -24.26 0.04 17.15
CA LEU A 10 -23.78 1.13 18.00
C LEU A 10 -24.89 2.18 18.18
N ALA A 11 -25.04 2.69 19.40
CA ALA A 11 -25.88 3.86 19.62
C ALA A 11 -25.33 5.08 18.85
N ALA A 12 -26.18 6.06 18.53
CA ALA A 12 -25.79 7.23 17.72
C ALA A 12 -24.58 8.00 18.31
N TYR A 13 -24.51 8.08 19.63
CA TYR A 13 -23.44 8.72 20.40
C TYR A 13 -22.17 7.86 20.54
N GLN A 14 -22.16 6.63 20.04
CA GLN A 14 -21.01 5.74 20.14
C GLN A 14 -20.19 5.75 18.86
N GLN A 15 -18.87 5.66 19.00
CA GLN A 15 -17.92 5.42 17.92
C GLN A 15 -17.10 4.19 18.24
N LYS A 16 -16.82 3.37 17.24
CA LYS A 16 -15.94 2.20 17.37
C LYS A 16 -14.62 2.48 16.67
N GLU A 17 -13.52 2.21 17.34
CA GLU A 17 -12.18 2.17 16.75
C GLU A 17 -11.65 0.74 16.89
N VAL A 18 -10.92 0.30 15.87
CA VAL A 18 -10.21 -0.97 15.93
C VAL A 18 -8.75 -0.70 15.64
N THR A 19 -7.89 -1.29 16.47
CA THR A 19 -6.45 -1.25 16.32
C THR A 19 -5.93 -2.66 16.33
N SER A 20 -5.07 -2.98 15.36
CA SER A 20 -4.55 -4.34 15.21
C SER A 20 -3.03 -4.32 15.08
N LYS A 21 -2.41 -5.43 15.46
CA LYS A 21 -0.99 -5.71 15.23
C LYS A 21 -0.77 -7.20 15.01
N LEU A 22 0.26 -7.56 14.27
CA LEU A 22 0.77 -8.92 14.25
C LEU A 22 1.64 -9.14 15.49
N LEU A 23 1.52 -10.31 16.09
CA LEU A 23 2.29 -10.78 17.24
C LEU A 23 3.39 -11.72 16.76
N ASP A 24 4.52 -11.69 17.46
CA ASP A 24 5.60 -12.64 17.24
C ASP A 24 5.22 -14.06 17.71
N PRO A 25 5.79 -15.11 17.07
CA PRO A 25 6.67 -15.04 15.91
C PRO A 25 5.93 -14.75 14.60
N ILE A 26 6.49 -13.87 13.77
CA ILE A 26 6.01 -13.62 12.40
C ILE A 26 6.86 -14.41 11.41
N GLN A 27 6.26 -15.41 10.77
CA GLN A 27 6.92 -16.30 9.83
C GLN A 27 6.50 -15.98 8.39
N ILE A 28 7.46 -15.79 7.50
CA ILE A 28 7.24 -15.66 6.06
C ILE A 28 7.63 -16.97 5.37
N THR A 29 6.76 -17.54 4.55
CA THR A 29 7.01 -18.81 3.85
C THR A 29 6.95 -18.66 2.34
N PHE A 30 7.79 -19.42 1.60
CA PHE A 30 7.89 -19.31 0.13
C PHE A 30 7.53 -20.60 -0.63
N LYS A 31 7.51 -21.74 0.05
CA LYS A 31 7.49 -23.08 -0.60
C LYS A 31 6.33 -23.96 -0.17
N ARG A 32 5.33 -23.46 0.56
CA ARG A 32 4.14 -24.26 0.92
C ARG A 32 3.20 -24.35 -0.27
N SER A 33 2.15 -25.16 -0.13
CA SER A 33 1.18 -25.43 -1.20
C SER A 33 0.53 -24.14 -1.73
N ALA A 34 0.20 -23.20 -0.85
CA ALA A 34 -0.41 -21.93 -1.22
C ALA A 34 0.48 -21.08 -2.15
N GLU A 35 1.78 -20.95 -1.83
CA GLU A 35 2.72 -20.20 -2.66
C GLU A 35 2.98 -20.91 -3.99
N ARG A 36 3.10 -22.25 -4.00
CA ARG A 36 3.28 -23.03 -5.23
C ARG A 36 2.11 -22.85 -6.20
N ILE A 37 0.88 -22.91 -5.69
CA ILE A 37 -0.34 -22.69 -6.48
C ILE A 37 -0.34 -21.26 -7.06
N ARG A 38 0.09 -20.26 -6.28
CA ARG A 38 0.18 -18.87 -6.73
C ARG A 38 1.28 -18.69 -7.78
N ALA A 39 2.41 -19.36 -7.63
CA ALA A 39 3.52 -19.32 -8.59
C ALA A 39 3.14 -19.90 -9.96
N GLN A 40 2.24 -20.88 -9.97
CA GLN A 40 1.76 -21.51 -11.21
C GLN A 40 0.63 -20.72 -11.89
N LYS A 41 -0.01 -19.77 -11.18
CA LYS A 41 -1.11 -18.97 -11.73
C LYS A 41 -0.57 -17.64 -12.28
N PRO A 42 -1.09 -17.14 -13.42
CA PRO A 42 -0.70 -15.85 -13.99
C PRO A 42 -1.36 -14.68 -13.24
N LEU A 43 -1.14 -14.60 -11.92
CA LEU A 43 -1.69 -13.53 -11.07
C LEU A 43 -0.78 -12.30 -11.02
N LEU A 44 0.53 -12.50 -11.06
CA LEU A 44 1.50 -11.41 -11.09
C LEU A 44 1.53 -10.80 -12.51
N PRO A 45 1.16 -9.52 -12.70
CA PRO A 45 1.32 -8.87 -13.99
C PRO A 45 2.81 -8.73 -14.32
N ALA A 46 3.14 -8.66 -15.62
CA ALA A 46 4.52 -8.48 -16.06
C ALA A 46 5.14 -7.15 -15.59
N LYS A 47 4.30 -6.13 -15.32
CA LYS A 47 4.70 -4.79 -14.91
C LYS A 47 3.61 -4.17 -14.04
N PHE A 48 4.00 -3.28 -13.14
CA PHE A 48 3.07 -2.36 -12.49
C PHE A 48 3.18 -0.96 -13.07
N TYR A 49 2.10 -0.19 -12.94
CA TYR A 49 2.04 1.21 -13.35
C TYR A 49 1.66 2.07 -12.16
N ARG A 50 2.40 3.16 -11.95
CA ARG A 50 2.09 4.14 -10.90
C ARG A 50 1.99 5.51 -11.51
N THR A 51 0.81 6.10 -11.46
CA THR A 51 0.61 7.51 -11.76
C THR A 51 1.14 8.35 -10.59
N PHE A 52 1.89 9.39 -10.91
CA PHE A 52 2.40 10.36 -9.94
C PHE A 52 2.39 11.76 -10.55
N TYR A 53 2.47 12.76 -9.69
CA TYR A 53 2.48 14.18 -10.01
C TYR A 53 3.18 14.93 -8.88
N GLU A 54 3.60 16.17 -9.12
CA GLU A 54 4.48 16.89 -8.21
C GLU A 54 4.00 16.99 -6.76
N THR A 55 2.70 17.15 -6.56
CA THR A 55 2.08 17.30 -5.23
C THR A 55 1.55 15.98 -4.66
N SER A 56 1.96 14.83 -5.21
CA SER A 56 1.48 13.54 -4.73
C SER A 56 1.95 13.27 -3.29
N ALA A 57 1.12 12.61 -2.50
CA ALA A 57 1.40 12.28 -1.10
C ALA A 57 2.49 11.20 -0.90
N THR A 58 3.16 10.77 -1.96
CA THR A 58 4.28 9.82 -1.91
C THR A 58 5.50 10.53 -2.43
N LEU A 59 6.62 10.40 -1.73
CA LEU A 59 7.87 11.01 -2.16
C LEU A 59 8.33 10.34 -3.46
N SER A 60 8.82 11.10 -4.42
CA SER A 60 9.30 10.57 -5.71
C SER A 60 10.61 11.22 -6.14
N SER A 61 11.50 10.42 -6.74
CA SER A 61 12.76 10.92 -7.33
C SER A 61 12.55 11.66 -8.65
N PHE A 62 11.34 11.58 -9.22
CA PHE A 62 10.97 12.16 -10.51
C PHE A 62 10.15 13.45 -10.37
N VAL A 63 10.17 14.05 -9.17
CA VAL A 63 9.57 15.35 -8.89
C VAL A 63 10.56 16.17 -8.06
N SER A 64 10.46 17.50 -8.12
CA SER A 64 11.35 18.35 -7.34
C SER A 64 11.19 18.07 -5.84
N ILE A 65 12.31 18.07 -5.12
CA ILE A 65 12.31 17.86 -3.67
C ILE A 65 11.53 18.95 -2.94
N ASP A 66 11.44 20.15 -3.51
CA ASP A 66 10.73 21.29 -2.95
C ASP A 66 9.21 21.12 -3.00
N THR A 67 8.71 20.22 -3.85
CA THR A 67 7.27 19.93 -3.99
C THR A 67 6.82 18.71 -3.18
N HIS A 68 7.76 18.02 -2.52
CA HIS A 68 7.44 16.87 -1.67
C HIS A 68 6.53 17.29 -0.52
N VAL A 69 5.52 16.48 -0.23
CA VAL A 69 4.62 16.70 0.89
C VAL A 69 5.43 16.63 2.20
N LYS A 70 5.47 17.73 2.94
CA LYS A 70 6.15 17.80 4.25
C LYS A 70 5.44 16.89 5.25
N HIS A 71 6.16 15.95 5.84
CA HIS A 71 5.62 15.11 6.90
C HIS A 71 5.42 15.96 8.16
N ARG A 72 4.20 16.00 8.73
CA ARG A 72 3.86 16.85 9.91
C ARG A 72 4.84 16.73 11.07
N LYS A 73 5.30 15.50 11.38
CA LYS A 73 6.29 15.24 12.44
C LYS A 73 7.75 15.17 11.98
N ARG A 74 8.01 15.16 10.67
CA ARG A 74 9.35 15.01 10.08
C ARG A 74 9.48 15.90 8.83
N PRO A 75 9.43 17.24 8.98
CA PRO A 75 9.43 18.15 7.84
C PRO A 75 10.69 18.05 6.97
N ASP A 76 11.75 17.48 7.53
CA ASP A 76 13.05 17.17 6.95
C ASP A 76 13.08 15.85 6.14
N LEU A 77 12.00 15.07 6.18
CA LEU A 77 11.93 13.79 5.48
C LEU A 77 12.11 14.00 3.97
N LYS A 78 13.21 13.48 3.44
CA LYS A 78 13.54 13.46 2.03
C LYS A 78 13.48 12.02 1.52
N ILE A 79 13.23 11.87 0.23
CA ILE A 79 13.36 10.57 -0.43
C ILE A 79 14.82 10.10 -0.37
N ASP A 80 15.04 8.82 -0.10
CA ASP A 80 16.35 8.21 -0.27
C ASP A 80 16.76 8.20 -1.75
N LYS A 81 18.02 8.49 -2.06
CA LYS A 81 18.52 8.57 -3.45
C LYS A 81 18.41 7.24 -4.21
N SER A 82 18.39 6.11 -3.51
CA SER A 82 18.21 4.78 -4.09
C SER A 82 16.76 4.44 -4.43
N ASN A 83 15.79 5.23 -3.94
CA ASN A 83 14.36 5.00 -4.11
C ASN A 83 13.78 5.85 -5.23
N ALA A 84 12.96 5.23 -6.09
CA ALA A 84 12.10 5.97 -7.02
C ALA A 84 10.85 6.53 -6.34
N PHE A 85 10.29 5.75 -5.41
CA PHE A 85 9.15 6.14 -4.59
C PHE A 85 9.36 5.71 -3.15
N GLN A 86 8.93 6.55 -2.22
CA GLN A 86 9.01 6.26 -0.80
C GLN A 86 7.72 6.68 -0.09
N ALA A 87 7.15 5.75 0.67
CA ALA A 87 6.02 6.00 1.53
C ALA A 87 6.44 6.98 2.63
N VAL A 88 5.49 7.80 3.06
CA VAL A 88 5.75 8.84 4.05
C VAL A 88 5.93 8.24 5.46
N ALA A 89 5.23 7.14 5.75
CA ALA A 89 5.49 6.36 6.96
C ALA A 89 6.51 5.24 6.67
N GLU A 90 7.37 4.99 7.65
CA GLU A 90 8.21 3.79 7.69
C GLU A 90 7.33 2.54 7.81
N PHE A 91 7.57 1.55 6.95
CA PHE A 91 6.80 0.32 6.97
C PHE A 91 7.35 -0.65 8.03
N LYS A 92 6.45 -1.08 8.91
CA LYS A 92 6.72 -2.06 9.96
C LYS A 92 5.70 -3.19 9.84
N ILE A 93 6.18 -4.41 9.58
CA ILE A 93 5.33 -5.57 9.28
C ILE A 93 4.24 -5.77 10.36
N HIS A 94 4.63 -5.73 11.64
CA HIS A 94 3.71 -5.94 12.76
C HIS A 94 2.62 -4.88 12.89
N GLN A 95 2.85 -3.66 12.39
CA GLN A 95 1.89 -2.55 12.51
C GLN A 95 1.03 -2.40 11.26
N PHE A 96 1.63 -2.57 10.08
CA PHE A 96 1.02 -2.20 8.82
C PHE A 96 0.44 -3.38 8.02
N LEU A 97 0.90 -4.62 8.21
CA LEU A 97 0.21 -5.79 7.62
C LEU A 97 -1.03 -6.17 8.42
N THR A 98 -1.93 -5.21 8.55
CA THR A 98 -3.20 -5.31 9.26
C THR A 98 -4.31 -4.80 8.36
N LYS A 99 -5.52 -5.32 8.58
CA LYS A 99 -6.71 -4.94 7.82
C LYS A 99 -6.93 -3.43 7.85
N GLU A 100 -6.85 -2.83 9.03
CA GLU A 100 -7.09 -1.41 9.27
C GLU A 100 -6.08 -0.51 8.56
N ALA A 101 -4.80 -0.90 8.54
CA ALA A 101 -3.77 -0.12 7.88
C ALA A 101 -3.93 -0.15 6.35
N ILE A 102 -4.28 -1.31 5.79
CA ILE A 102 -4.56 -1.48 4.36
C ILE A 102 -5.82 -0.71 3.96
N GLU A 103 -6.94 -0.90 4.67
CA GLU A 103 -8.21 -0.19 4.44
C GLU A 103 -8.03 1.33 4.46
N ARG A 104 -7.32 1.85 5.48
CA ARG A 104 -7.05 3.27 5.60
C ARG A 104 -6.25 3.83 4.42
N HIS A 105 -5.35 3.05 3.83
CA HIS A 105 -4.63 3.48 2.63
C HIS A 105 -5.55 3.60 1.42
N LEU A 106 -6.44 2.62 1.25
CA LEU A 106 -7.34 2.51 0.10
C LEU A 106 -8.49 3.54 0.18
N VAL A 107 -8.88 3.98 1.38
CA VAL A 107 -9.89 5.03 1.56
C VAL A 107 -9.26 6.43 1.49
N TRP A 108 -9.53 7.15 0.40
CA TRP A 108 -8.91 8.44 0.08
C TRP A 108 -8.96 9.48 1.21
N ASN A 109 -10.08 9.56 1.95
CA ASN A 109 -10.33 10.59 2.97
C ASN A 109 -9.78 10.25 4.37
N GLN A 110 -9.10 9.12 4.56
CA GLN A 110 -8.62 8.68 5.88
C GLN A 110 -7.10 8.86 6.10
N LYS A 111 -6.45 9.68 5.27
CA LYS A 111 -4.98 9.91 5.31
C LYS A 111 -4.50 10.82 6.45
N LYS A 112 -5.23 10.93 7.57
CA LYS A 112 -4.82 11.73 8.75
C LYS A 112 -3.45 11.31 9.29
N LYS A 113 -3.21 10.00 9.33
CA LYS A 113 -1.89 9.41 9.60
C LYS A 113 -1.21 9.12 8.25
N PRO A 114 0.10 9.37 8.10
CA PRO A 114 0.85 8.94 6.94
C PRO A 114 0.64 7.45 6.62
N SER A 115 0.70 7.11 5.33
CA SER A 115 0.61 5.73 4.89
C SER A 115 2.01 5.15 4.67
N ALA A 116 2.16 3.86 4.96
CA ALA A 116 3.36 3.08 4.70
C ALA A 116 3.26 2.30 3.37
N PHE A 117 2.26 2.60 2.56
CA PHE A 117 2.01 1.92 1.29
C PHE A 117 2.10 2.86 0.10
N ILE A 118 2.42 2.28 -1.04
CA ILE A 118 2.51 2.95 -2.35
C ILE A 118 1.63 2.16 -3.33
N SER A 119 0.54 2.77 -3.79
CA SER A 119 -0.32 2.18 -4.83
C SER A 119 0.41 2.06 -6.18
N ALA A 120 0.21 0.92 -6.84
CA ALA A 120 0.46 0.72 -8.25
C ALA A 120 -0.66 -0.15 -8.85
N PHE A 121 -0.74 -0.23 -10.17
CA PHE A 121 -1.84 -0.89 -10.86
C PHE A 121 -1.34 -1.85 -11.93
N ASN A 122 -2.03 -2.97 -12.12
CA ASN A 122 -1.70 -3.94 -13.18
C ASN A 122 -2.13 -3.46 -14.58
N LYS A 123 -3.05 -2.50 -14.64
CA LYS A 123 -3.54 -1.87 -15.86
C LYS A 123 -3.39 -0.38 -15.76
N PHE A 124 -3.06 0.22 -16.88
CA PHE A 124 -3.00 1.65 -17.02
C PHE A 124 -4.42 2.22 -17.16
N SER A 125 -4.78 3.14 -16.26
CA SER A 125 -5.93 4.03 -16.46
C SER A 125 -5.67 5.36 -15.76
N ILE A 126 -5.55 6.45 -16.52
CA ILE A 126 -5.54 7.80 -15.97
C ILE A 126 -6.98 8.30 -15.98
N GLN A 127 -7.63 8.25 -14.82
CA GLN A 127 -8.96 8.86 -14.64
C GLN A 127 -8.89 10.29 -14.10
N ARG A 128 -7.72 10.74 -13.64
CA ARG A 128 -7.55 12.05 -13.00
C ARG A 128 -6.90 13.04 -13.95
N ILE A 129 -7.61 14.14 -14.18
CA ILE A 129 -7.08 15.35 -14.82
C ILE A 129 -6.20 16.05 -13.78
N GLY A 130 -4.89 15.95 -13.95
CA GLY A 130 -3.89 16.66 -13.17
C GLY A 130 -2.89 17.34 -14.09
N GLN A 131 -2.25 18.40 -13.61
CA GLN A 131 -1.09 18.99 -14.29
C GLN A 131 0.15 18.17 -13.94
N ARG A 132 1.13 18.13 -14.86
CA ARG A 132 2.46 17.53 -14.60
C ARG A 132 2.36 16.07 -14.12
N VAL A 133 1.52 15.31 -14.81
CA VAL A 133 1.27 13.90 -14.51
C VAL A 133 2.25 13.04 -15.29
N SER A 134 2.85 12.09 -14.60
CA SER A 134 3.72 11.08 -15.17
C SER A 134 3.32 9.71 -14.66
N VAL A 135 3.73 8.68 -15.40
CA VAL A 135 3.47 7.28 -15.08
C VAL A 135 4.80 6.55 -15.03
N ALA A 136 5.12 5.97 -13.88
CA ALA A 136 6.26 5.08 -13.76
C ALA A 136 5.83 3.64 -14.07
N GLN A 137 6.62 2.98 -14.90
CA GLN A 137 6.50 1.56 -15.21
C GLN A 137 7.50 0.78 -14.35
N ILE A 138 7.00 -0.10 -13.49
CA ILE A 138 7.76 -0.80 -12.47
C ILE A 138 7.89 -2.28 -12.86
N SER A 139 9.11 -2.82 -12.80
CA SER A 139 9.39 -4.22 -13.07
C SER A 139 8.92 -5.12 -11.94
N THR A 140 8.21 -6.20 -12.29
CA THR A 140 7.85 -7.28 -11.36
C THR A 140 8.86 -8.43 -11.38
N SER A 141 9.93 -8.33 -12.17
CA SER A 141 10.95 -9.37 -12.28
C SER A 141 11.53 -9.73 -10.91
N GLY A 142 11.57 -11.04 -10.63
CA GLY A 142 12.06 -11.58 -9.37
C GLY A 142 11.05 -11.54 -8.23
N LEU A 143 9.85 -10.96 -8.37
CA LEU A 143 8.81 -11.12 -7.35
C LEU A 143 8.33 -12.57 -7.32
N ILE A 144 8.37 -13.16 -6.13
CA ILE A 144 7.91 -14.54 -5.89
C ILE A 144 6.81 -14.52 -4.82
N PRO A 145 5.82 -15.43 -4.90
CA PRO A 145 4.76 -15.49 -3.91
C PRO A 145 5.30 -15.95 -2.56
N ALA A 146 4.84 -15.30 -1.49
CA ALA A 146 5.10 -15.69 -0.12
C ALA A 146 3.85 -15.53 0.75
N THR A 147 3.83 -16.14 1.93
CA THR A 147 2.76 -15.97 2.92
C THR A 147 3.35 -15.52 4.24
N VAL A 148 2.87 -14.40 4.76
CA VAL A 148 3.13 -13.97 6.14
C VAL A 148 2.13 -14.68 7.06
N GLN A 149 2.64 -15.35 8.08
CA GLN A 149 1.89 -16.11 9.06
C GLN A 149 2.22 -15.58 10.45
N ALA A 150 1.20 -15.20 11.20
CA ALA A 150 1.33 -14.69 12.55
C ALA A 150 0.00 -14.81 13.29
N LYS A 151 0.02 -14.64 14.61
CA LYS A 151 -1.19 -14.24 15.34
C LYS A 151 -1.43 -12.76 15.12
N CYS A 152 -2.66 -12.35 14.88
CA CYS A 152 -3.05 -10.95 14.84
C CYS A 152 -3.93 -10.66 16.06
N GLU A 153 -3.48 -9.71 16.87
CA GLU A 153 -4.27 -9.13 17.95
C GLU A 153 -5.04 -7.93 17.41
N SER A 154 -6.35 -7.90 17.63
CA SER A 154 -7.23 -6.78 17.31
C SER A 154 -7.93 -6.33 18.58
N ILE A 155 -7.79 -5.06 18.93
CA ILE A 155 -8.48 -4.43 20.06
C ILE A 155 -9.60 -3.57 19.49
N VAL A 156 -10.83 -3.84 19.93
CA VAL A 156 -12.03 -3.09 19.60
C VAL A 156 -12.37 -2.20 20.78
N ASN A 157 -12.35 -0.89 20.57
CA ASN A 157 -12.74 0.10 21.56
C ASN A 157 -14.01 0.81 21.11
N ILE A 158 -15.00 0.91 22.00
CA ILE A 158 -16.21 1.72 21.81
C ILE A 158 -16.08 2.96 22.68
N PHE A 159 -16.16 4.13 22.07
CA PHE A 159 -16.04 5.44 22.71
C PHE A 159 -17.36 6.20 22.67
N ASN A 160 -17.54 7.14 23.61
CA ASN A 160 -18.55 8.16 23.50
C ASN A 160 -18.07 9.33 22.62
N LYS A 161 -18.81 9.67 21.56
CA LYS A 161 -18.51 10.75 20.60
C LYS A 161 -18.67 12.15 21.19
N HIS A 162 -19.51 12.33 22.22
CA HIS A 162 -19.92 13.65 22.70
C HIS A 162 -19.02 14.23 23.80
N LYS A 163 -18.05 13.47 24.30
CA LYS A 163 -17.11 13.96 25.31
C LYS A 163 -15.86 14.51 24.62
N CYS A 164 -15.37 15.67 25.09
CA CYS A 164 -14.11 16.27 24.61
C CYS A 164 -12.92 15.32 24.80
N THR A 165 -12.99 14.44 25.79
CA THR A 165 -12.05 13.35 26.01
C THR A 165 -12.75 12.03 25.69
N PRO A 166 -12.29 11.24 24.71
CA PRO A 166 -12.92 9.97 24.36
C PRO A 166 -12.83 9.00 25.54
N GLU A 167 -13.96 8.75 26.20
CA GLU A 167 -14.07 7.74 27.24
C GLU A 167 -14.34 6.39 26.60
N ILE A 168 -13.52 5.39 26.90
CA ILE A 168 -13.72 4.00 26.45
C ILE A 168 -14.87 3.42 27.27
N LEU A 169 -16.00 3.18 26.61
CA LEU A 169 -17.19 2.56 27.20
C LEU A 169 -17.05 1.04 27.28
N LYS A 170 -16.46 0.43 26.24
CA LYS A 170 -16.22 -1.02 26.15
C LYS A 170 -14.93 -1.27 25.40
N SER A 171 -14.13 -2.25 25.85
CA SER A 171 -12.95 -2.75 25.14
C SER A 171 -12.96 -4.28 25.08
N LYS A 172 -12.59 -4.87 23.94
CA LYS A 172 -12.41 -6.32 23.79
C LYS A 172 -11.27 -6.61 22.83
N THR A 173 -10.50 -7.63 23.20
CA THR A 173 -9.36 -8.11 22.43
C THR A 173 -9.72 -9.42 21.74
N PHE A 174 -9.34 -9.53 20.47
CA PHE A 174 -9.48 -10.70 19.64
C PHE A 174 -8.10 -11.13 19.17
N VAL A 175 -7.82 -12.43 19.19
CA VAL A 175 -6.57 -12.99 18.68
C VAL A 175 -6.90 -14.12 17.73
N GLN A 176 -6.35 -14.07 16.53
CA GLN A 176 -6.53 -15.12 15.53
C GLN A 176 -5.29 -15.30 14.66
N ASP A 177 -5.10 -16.51 14.15
CA ASP A 177 -4.04 -16.77 13.17
C ASP A 177 -4.40 -16.15 11.82
N VAL A 178 -3.46 -15.42 11.23
CA VAL A 178 -3.63 -14.81 9.91
C VAL A 178 -2.60 -15.36 8.93
N LYS A 179 -3.03 -15.51 7.67
CA LYS A 179 -2.22 -15.94 6.53
C LYS A 179 -2.38 -14.89 5.45
N ILE A 180 -1.39 -14.01 5.34
CA ILE A 180 -1.45 -12.84 4.47
C ILE A 180 -0.63 -13.15 3.20
N PRO A 181 -1.28 -13.26 2.03
CA PRO A 181 -0.57 -13.45 0.78
C PRO A 181 0.20 -12.18 0.43
N VAL A 182 1.50 -12.33 0.21
CA VAL A 182 2.39 -11.25 -0.23
C VAL A 182 3.23 -11.71 -1.42
N TRP A 183 3.92 -10.78 -2.06
CA TRP A 183 4.95 -11.05 -3.06
C TRP A 183 6.22 -10.35 -2.59
N ILE A 184 7.33 -11.07 -2.60
CA ILE A 184 8.63 -10.56 -2.13
C ILE A 184 9.64 -10.81 -3.23
N ARG A 185 10.57 -9.88 -3.42
CA ARG A 185 11.61 -10.06 -4.43
C ARG A 185 12.63 -11.10 -4.01
N GLN A 186 12.92 -12.03 -4.92
CA GLN A 186 13.79 -13.19 -4.70
C GLN A 186 15.20 -12.83 -4.25
N THR A 187 15.67 -11.60 -4.49
CA THR A 187 16.96 -11.11 -3.97
C THR A 187 17.08 -11.24 -2.45
N SER A 188 15.99 -11.33 -1.69
CA SER A 188 16.05 -11.68 -0.26
C SER A 188 16.21 -13.18 0.01
N LYS A 189 15.74 -14.06 -0.88
CA LYS A 189 15.64 -15.50 -0.62
C LYS A 189 16.98 -16.22 -0.66
N GLU A 190 17.97 -15.68 -1.35
CA GLU A 190 19.28 -16.33 -1.55
C GLU A 190 20.05 -16.54 -0.23
N GLY A 191 19.63 -15.90 0.87
CA GLY A 191 20.18 -16.12 2.21
C GLY A 191 19.36 -16.99 3.19
N PHE A 192 18.04 -17.17 3.02
CA PHE A 192 17.15 -17.61 4.13
C PHE A 192 16.33 -18.91 3.88
N GLY A 193 16.65 -19.70 2.84
CA GLY A 193 16.07 -21.04 2.70
C GLY A 193 14.58 -21.11 2.32
N SER A 194 13.74 -21.78 3.14
CA SER A 194 12.31 -22.04 2.85
C SER A 194 11.33 -21.11 3.58
N SER A 195 11.80 -20.43 4.62
CA SER A 195 11.07 -19.48 5.44
C SER A 195 12.00 -18.44 6.05
N MET A 196 11.50 -17.26 6.36
CA MET A 196 12.26 -16.19 7.03
C MET A 196 11.43 -15.50 8.12
N THR A 197 12.08 -14.84 9.07
CA THR A 197 11.43 -13.98 10.07
C THR A 197 11.17 -12.56 9.52
N ALA A 198 10.41 -11.75 10.26
CA ALA A 198 10.19 -10.35 9.91
C ALA A 198 11.50 -9.53 9.94
N GLU A 199 12.39 -9.83 10.88
CA GLU A 199 13.69 -9.16 11.06
C GLU A 199 14.65 -9.50 9.91
N GLU A 200 14.71 -10.77 9.51
CA GLU A 200 15.48 -11.22 8.35
C GLU A 200 15.00 -10.52 7.08
N LEU A 201 13.67 -10.37 6.91
CA LEU A 201 13.10 -9.67 5.77
C LEU A 201 13.43 -8.19 5.78
N ALA A 202 13.31 -7.53 6.94
CA ALA A 202 13.70 -6.12 7.08
C ALA A 202 15.20 -5.92 6.75
N THR A 203 16.06 -6.82 7.21
CA THR A 203 17.52 -6.76 6.97
C THR A 203 17.87 -7.02 5.50
N SER A 204 17.09 -7.85 4.81
CA SER A 204 17.32 -8.16 3.39
C SER A 204 17.08 -6.97 2.44
N GLY A 205 16.35 -5.94 2.89
CA GLY A 205 15.99 -4.79 2.05
C GLY A 205 15.04 -5.11 0.89
N ALA A 206 14.46 -6.32 0.81
CA ALA A 206 13.53 -6.66 -0.25
C ALA A 206 12.20 -5.93 -0.10
N ASP A 207 11.65 -5.53 -1.25
CA ASP A 207 10.33 -4.94 -1.32
C ASP A 207 9.24 -6.00 -1.17
N ILE A 208 8.18 -5.62 -0.44
CA ILE A 208 6.99 -6.45 -0.20
C ILE A 208 5.83 -5.83 -0.97
N TRP A 209 5.09 -6.67 -1.68
CA TRP A 209 3.93 -6.27 -2.46
C TRP A 209 2.69 -7.05 -2.03
N LEU A 210 1.56 -6.35 -1.98
CA LEU A 210 0.25 -6.91 -1.69
C LEU A 210 -0.63 -6.79 -2.94
N SER A 211 -1.28 -7.88 -3.33
CA SER A 211 -2.37 -7.85 -4.29
C SER A 211 -3.68 -7.66 -3.56
N ILE A 212 -4.43 -6.59 -3.85
CA ILE A 212 -5.75 -6.37 -3.22
C ILE A 212 -6.71 -7.53 -3.49
N THR A 213 -6.65 -8.10 -4.69
CA THR A 213 -7.44 -9.28 -5.06
C THR A 213 -7.11 -10.50 -4.18
N GLU A 214 -5.84 -10.73 -3.87
CA GLU A 214 -5.44 -11.86 -3.00
C GLU A 214 -5.78 -11.59 -1.53
N ILE A 215 -5.59 -10.35 -1.08
CA ILE A 215 -5.92 -9.91 0.28
C ILE A 215 -7.43 -10.07 0.56
N ARG A 216 -8.31 -9.80 -0.41
CA ARG A 216 -9.77 -10.05 -0.30
C ARG A 216 -10.14 -11.54 -0.19
N LYS A 217 -9.24 -12.44 -0.55
CA LYS A 217 -9.43 -13.89 -0.46
C LYS A 217 -8.73 -14.50 0.75
N SER A 218 -7.95 -13.72 1.49
CA SER A 218 -7.25 -14.20 2.69
C SER A 218 -8.16 -14.14 3.92
N ASN A 219 -7.72 -14.80 5.00
CA ASN A 219 -8.40 -14.74 6.29
C ASN A 219 -8.11 -13.44 7.06
N LEU A 220 -7.35 -12.50 6.49
CA LEU A 220 -7.17 -11.16 7.07
C LEU A 220 -8.49 -10.37 7.09
N LYS A 221 -9.40 -10.63 6.14
CA LYS A 221 -10.72 -9.96 6.09
C LYS A 221 -11.64 -10.38 7.23
N GLU A 222 -11.44 -11.58 7.77
CA GLU A 222 -12.27 -12.17 8.83
C GLU A 222 -11.88 -11.64 10.22
N LEU A 223 -10.89 -10.73 10.31
CA LEU A 223 -10.52 -10.06 11.55
C LEU A 223 -11.63 -9.14 12.07
N GLY A 224 -12.09 -9.46 13.29
CA GLY A 224 -13.03 -8.66 14.06
C GLY A 224 -14.41 -9.31 14.24
N PRO A 225 -15.35 -8.60 14.90
CA PRO A 225 -16.71 -9.10 15.13
C PRO A 225 -17.47 -9.33 13.81
N LYS A 226 -18.20 -10.46 13.73
CA LYS A 226 -18.84 -10.99 12.51
C LYS A 226 -20.07 -10.21 12.07
N SER A 227 -20.75 -9.49 12.96
CA SER A 227 -22.00 -8.77 12.61
C SER A 227 -21.83 -7.52 11.76
N MET A 228 -20.59 -7.07 11.52
CA MET A 228 -20.37 -5.90 10.68
C MET A 228 -20.45 -6.30 9.21
N THR A 229 -21.66 -6.29 8.67
CA THR A 229 -21.99 -6.49 7.24
C THR A 229 -21.17 -5.60 6.28
N ASN A 230 -20.51 -4.54 6.78
CA ASN A 230 -19.64 -3.66 6.01
C ASN A 230 -18.13 -3.93 6.18
N ARG A 231 -17.70 -4.85 7.06
CA ARG A 231 -16.28 -5.18 7.28
C ARG A 231 -15.82 -6.43 6.54
N ASP A 232 -16.68 -7.17 5.87
CA ASP A 232 -16.27 -8.36 5.10
C ASP A 232 -15.41 -8.03 3.87
N ILE A 233 -15.19 -6.75 3.59
CA ILE A 233 -14.45 -6.28 2.41
C ILE A 233 -13.40 -5.25 2.83
N ILE A 234 -12.13 -5.56 2.55
CA ILE A 234 -10.95 -4.72 2.82
C ILE A 234 -10.97 -3.39 1.99
N CYS A 235 -11.93 -3.21 1.08
CA CYS A 235 -12.20 -1.95 0.37
C CYS A 235 -13.44 -2.07 -0.52
N ALA A 236 -13.98 -0.94 -1.00
CA ALA A 236 -15.07 -0.93 -1.97
C ALA A 236 -14.72 -1.69 -3.28
N LYS A 237 -15.73 -2.11 -4.05
CA LYS A 237 -15.52 -2.67 -5.40
C LYS A 237 -14.75 -1.65 -6.28
N GLY A 238 -13.87 -2.13 -7.17
CA GLY A 238 -13.10 -1.27 -8.09
C GLY A 238 -11.59 -1.19 -7.86
N HIS A 239 -11.05 -1.88 -6.84
CA HIS A 239 -9.60 -1.92 -6.55
C HIS A 239 -8.92 -3.25 -6.93
N ASP A 240 -9.57 -4.12 -7.71
CA ASP A 240 -9.05 -5.45 -8.06
C ASP A 240 -7.73 -5.40 -8.87
N TYR A 241 -7.48 -4.26 -9.50
CA TYR A 241 -6.29 -3.95 -10.30
C TYR A 241 -5.12 -3.41 -9.45
N GLU A 242 -5.38 -3.03 -8.20
CA GLU A 242 -4.45 -2.32 -7.34
C GLU A 242 -3.51 -3.27 -6.60
N TRP A 243 -2.27 -2.83 -6.50
CA TRP A 243 -1.18 -3.46 -5.80
C TRP A 243 -0.56 -2.44 -4.85
N LEU A 244 -0.20 -2.87 -3.64
CA LEU A 244 0.42 -2.01 -2.65
C LEU A 244 1.86 -2.45 -2.43
N CYS A 245 2.81 -1.58 -2.74
CA CYS A 245 4.18 -1.75 -2.26
C CYS A 245 4.29 -1.24 -0.83
N CYS A 246 4.94 -2.01 0.03
CA CYS A 246 5.17 -1.69 1.43
C CYS A 246 6.50 -0.94 1.60
N GLY A 247 6.45 0.33 2.01
CA GLY A 247 7.64 1.13 2.30
C GLY A 247 8.17 1.90 1.10
N ASN A 248 8.89 1.25 0.19
CA ASN A 248 9.63 1.92 -0.88
C ASN A 248 9.72 1.09 -2.17
N ILE A 249 9.85 1.79 -3.30
CA ILE A 249 10.13 1.18 -4.61
C ILE A 249 11.53 1.64 -5.04
N PRO A 250 12.52 0.73 -5.11
CA PRO A 250 13.86 1.06 -5.57
C PRO A 250 13.89 1.60 -7.01
N LEU A 251 14.82 2.53 -7.26
CA LEU A 251 14.99 3.17 -8.57
C LEU A 251 15.38 2.16 -9.65
N SER A 252 16.15 1.13 -9.30
CA SER A 252 16.56 0.04 -10.19
C SER A 252 15.40 -0.75 -10.81
N PHE A 253 14.20 -0.70 -10.21
CA PHE A 253 13.02 -1.38 -10.74
C PHE A 253 12.15 -0.49 -11.62
N ILE A 254 12.48 0.79 -11.78
CA ILE A 254 11.78 1.67 -12.73
C ILE A 254 12.33 1.46 -14.13
N THR A 255 11.50 0.87 -14.97
CA THR A 255 11.84 0.57 -16.37
C THR A 255 11.52 1.71 -17.32
N ASN A 256 10.56 2.57 -16.98
CA ASN A 256 10.21 3.74 -17.77
C ASN A 256 9.50 4.80 -16.92
N VAL A 257 9.60 6.07 -17.34
CA VAL A 257 8.79 7.18 -16.82
C VAL A 257 8.19 7.90 -18.03
N MET A 258 6.87 7.94 -18.09
CA MET A 258 6.10 8.34 -19.26
C MET A 258 5.29 9.59 -18.90
N PRO A 259 5.54 10.75 -19.53
CA PRO A 259 4.73 11.94 -19.30
C PRO A 259 3.35 11.80 -19.95
N TRP A 260 2.34 12.38 -19.31
CA TRP A 260 0.99 12.53 -19.85
C TRP A 260 0.65 14.00 -20.06
N ASP A 261 0.37 14.40 -21.30
CA ASP A 261 0.00 15.78 -21.65
C ASP A 261 -1.50 16.08 -21.42
N GLY A 262 -2.26 15.11 -20.91
CA GLY A 262 -3.72 15.21 -20.75
C GLY A 262 -4.53 14.54 -21.86
N LYS A 263 -3.88 14.16 -22.97
CA LYS A 263 -4.49 13.44 -24.10
C LYS A 263 -3.74 12.12 -24.37
N THR A 264 -2.41 12.19 -24.47
CA THR A 264 -1.52 11.10 -24.86
C THR A 264 -0.53 10.79 -23.73
N LEU A 265 -0.34 9.49 -23.47
CA LEU A 265 0.79 9.01 -22.66
C LEU A 265 1.96 8.72 -23.59
N PHE A 266 3.07 9.42 -23.42
CA PHE A 266 4.24 9.26 -24.28
C PHE A 266 5.15 8.16 -23.73
N HIS A 267 5.21 7.03 -24.44
CA HIS A 267 6.05 5.90 -24.05
C HIS A 267 7.54 6.11 -24.37
N LYS A 268 7.84 7.00 -25.32
CA LYS A 268 9.19 7.32 -25.81
C LYS A 268 9.27 8.80 -26.14
N ASN A 269 10.48 9.35 -26.20
CA ASN A 269 10.71 10.72 -26.63
C ASN A 269 10.28 10.91 -28.09
N PRO A 270 9.29 11.78 -28.39
CA PRO A 270 8.84 12.02 -29.75
C PRO A 270 9.79 12.92 -30.56
N GLY A 271 10.86 13.44 -29.95
CA GLY A 271 11.78 14.40 -30.57
C GLY A 271 11.29 15.86 -30.50
N SER A 272 10.02 16.08 -30.15
CA SER A 272 9.44 17.39 -29.90
C SER A 272 9.17 17.63 -28.40
N PRO A 273 9.19 18.89 -27.92
CA PRO A 273 8.81 19.21 -26.55
C PRO A 273 7.38 18.73 -26.22
N ILE A 274 7.21 18.06 -25.08
CA ILE A 274 5.89 17.68 -24.56
C ILE A 274 5.50 18.68 -23.48
N ARG A 275 4.32 19.27 -23.62
CA ARG A 275 3.79 20.24 -22.66
C ARG A 275 2.76 19.59 -21.76
N SER A 276 2.72 20.00 -20.50
CA SER A 276 1.62 19.61 -19.60
C SER A 276 0.31 20.19 -20.14
N PHE A 277 -0.82 19.56 -19.79
CA PHE A 277 -2.18 19.90 -20.22
C PHE A 277 -2.43 21.40 -20.54
N GLU A 278 -3.01 21.64 -21.73
CA GLU A 278 -3.13 22.95 -22.42
C GLU A 278 -3.70 24.08 -21.54
N ASN A 279 -4.56 23.76 -20.57
CA ASN A 279 -5.20 24.75 -19.69
C ASN A 279 -4.43 24.99 -18.37
N SER A 280 -3.16 24.61 -18.28
CA SER A 280 -2.37 24.81 -17.06
C SER A 280 -1.88 26.25 -16.85
N GLY A 281 -1.98 27.10 -17.89
CA GLY A 281 -1.52 28.49 -17.84
C GLY A 281 0.00 28.65 -17.69
N GLN A 282 0.77 27.56 -17.67
CA GLN A 282 2.22 27.58 -17.52
C GLN A 282 2.91 26.59 -18.48
N PRO A 283 4.07 26.96 -19.04
CA PRO A 283 4.73 26.20 -20.11
C PRO A 283 5.59 25.04 -19.56
N TRP A 284 5.03 24.17 -18.71
CA TRP A 284 5.77 23.01 -18.20
C TRP A 284 6.13 22.06 -19.33
N VAL A 285 7.42 21.77 -19.49
CA VAL A 285 7.97 20.93 -20.55
C VAL A 285 8.69 19.75 -19.93
N PHE A 286 8.27 18.54 -20.28
CA PHE A 286 8.90 17.35 -19.75
C PHE A 286 10.35 17.19 -20.23
N ASN A 287 11.27 17.09 -19.27
CA ASN A 287 12.66 16.76 -19.51
C ASN A 287 12.87 15.24 -19.47
N TRP A 288 13.14 14.64 -20.64
CA TRP A 288 13.32 13.20 -20.80
C TRP A 288 14.56 12.62 -20.10
N GLU A 289 15.63 13.41 -19.98
CA GLU A 289 16.86 13.00 -19.31
C GLU A 289 16.65 12.91 -17.80
N LYS A 290 16.05 13.95 -17.20
CA LYS A 290 15.71 14.01 -15.78
C LYS A 290 14.48 13.17 -15.43
N LYS A 291 13.63 12.87 -16.41
CA LYS A 291 12.31 12.24 -16.25
C LYS A 291 11.36 13.05 -15.37
N MET A 292 11.39 14.38 -15.54
CA MET A 292 10.66 15.36 -14.71
C MET A 292 9.91 16.36 -15.59
N TRP A 293 8.82 16.93 -15.07
CA TRP A 293 8.10 18.06 -15.69
C TRP A 293 8.82 19.40 -15.51
#